data_AF-A0A0L0M9L2-F1
#
_entry.id   AF-A0A0L0M9L2-F1
#
_cell.length_a   1.000
_cell.length_b   1.000
_cell.length_c   1.000
_cell.angle_alpha   90.00
_cell.angle_beta   90.00
_cell.angle_gamma   90.00
#
_symmetry.space_group_name_H-M   'P 1'
#
loop_
_entity.id
_entity.type
_entity.pdbx_description
1 polymer ?
#
loop_
_entity_poly.entity_id
_entity_poly.type
_entity_poly.pdbx_seq_one_letter_code
_entity_poly.pdbx_strand_id
1 'polypeptide(L)'
;MANFWGKHLGVVSLSLTYSKGAWVIDKNATKVEARAIQNADKSYVAADPSVSAAIAAEHQATIDYVKTPIGSTDFRMTTYFADVGDVSAIEIVNQAQAQYVSDYIAANLPQYAGIPVLSVSAPFKSGFGGGTDFTDVSAGNVAINNAADLYLYPNTVYAVKVTGADLKGWLETAAQRFNQIDPTKTTAQALVSNYPGYNFDVISSKDFSYEIDVTQPVGSRIKNLSYKGTPVASDQALIVATNNYRASGGGNFPGLDGSKTIYASPDANRDVLISYIKKIKSMTSVTNGIDRSWRFTKVGTAGQVTFKSAPNLVSLAQTQGIANVTQIQADDGTGKGLATYAVDLSQ
;
A
#
# COMPACT_ATOMS: atom_id res chain seq x y z
N MET A 1 0.19 23.90 10.58
CA MET A 1 0.21 23.43 9.18
C MET A 1 -1.23 23.28 8.70
N ALA A 2 -1.52 23.66 7.45
CA ALA A 2 -2.87 23.68 6.88
C ALA A 2 -3.31 22.33 6.29
N ASN A 3 -3.12 21.25 7.06
CA ASN A 3 -3.56 19.90 6.68
C ASN A 3 -3.03 19.47 5.29
N PHE A 4 -3.71 18.54 4.60
CA PHE A 4 -3.36 18.01 3.28
C PHE A 4 -4.56 18.00 2.33
N TRP A 5 -4.30 17.88 1.02
CA TRP A 5 -5.30 17.72 -0.05
C TRP A 5 -6.36 18.84 -0.12
N GLY A 6 -5.98 20.07 0.19
CA GLY A 6 -6.88 21.23 0.14
C GLY A 6 -7.96 21.25 1.21
N LYS A 7 -7.89 20.38 2.24
CA LYS A 7 -8.89 20.32 3.32
C LYS A 7 -8.93 21.58 4.19
N HIS A 8 -7.83 22.32 4.25
CA HIS A 8 -7.75 23.56 5.02
C HIS A 8 -7.03 24.64 4.21
N LEU A 9 -7.46 25.89 4.39
CA LEU A 9 -6.76 27.08 3.94
C LEU A 9 -5.91 27.62 5.09
N GLY A 10 -4.60 27.72 4.90
CA GLY A 10 -3.72 28.40 5.84
C GLY A 10 -3.89 29.92 5.71
N VAL A 11 -4.27 30.59 6.80
CA VAL A 11 -4.46 32.04 6.83
C VAL A 11 -3.52 32.64 7.87
N VAL A 12 -2.71 33.60 7.43
CA VAL A 12 -1.78 34.36 8.28
C VAL A 12 -2.10 35.83 8.11
N SER A 13 -2.71 36.43 9.13
CA SER A 13 -2.89 37.88 9.24
C SER A 13 -1.74 38.45 10.05
N LEU A 14 -0.69 38.88 9.35
CA LEU A 14 0.50 39.48 9.97
C LEU A 14 0.21 40.92 10.42
N SER A 15 0.40 41.18 11.71
CA SER A 15 0.36 42.53 12.26
C SER A 15 1.78 43.07 12.37
N LEU A 16 2.00 44.24 11.81
CA LEU A 16 3.31 44.90 11.78
C LEU A 16 3.25 46.20 12.58
N THR A 17 4.29 46.47 13.35
CA THR A 17 4.49 47.75 14.04
C THR A 17 5.79 48.36 13.55
N TYR A 18 5.83 49.67 13.37
CA TYR A 18 7.04 50.37 12.97
C TYR A 18 7.79 50.83 14.21
N SER A 19 9.02 50.34 14.41
CA SER A 19 9.84 50.63 15.58
C SER A 19 11.32 50.70 15.20
N LYS A 20 12.03 51.71 15.73
CA LYS A 20 13.47 51.92 15.51
C LYS A 20 13.89 51.93 14.04
N GLY A 21 13.07 52.52 13.16
CA GLY A 21 13.39 52.64 11.73
C GLY A 21 13.12 51.36 10.92
N ALA A 22 12.45 50.35 11.48
CA ALA A 22 12.10 49.12 10.79
C ALA A 22 10.67 48.66 11.12
N TRP A 23 10.05 47.93 10.19
CA TRP A 23 8.83 47.18 10.47
C TRP A 23 9.20 45.90 11.24
N VAL A 24 8.54 45.68 12.38
CA VAL A 24 8.67 44.48 13.19
C VAL A 24 7.32 43.80 13.33
N ILE A 25 7.33 42.47 13.34
CA ILE A 25 6.10 41.69 13.55
C ILE A 25 5.64 41.87 14.98
N ASP A 26 4.42 42.35 15.15
CA ASP A 26 3.70 42.24 16.41
C ASP A 26 3.09 40.84 16.49
N LYS A 27 3.77 39.98 17.25
CA LYS A 27 3.35 38.59 17.44
C LYS A 27 2.03 38.46 18.20
N ASN A 28 1.71 39.42 19.08
CA ASN A 28 0.49 39.39 19.89
C ASN A 28 -0.73 39.79 19.06
N ALA A 29 -0.55 40.70 18.11
CA ALA A 29 -1.60 41.13 17.18
C ALA A 29 -1.67 40.27 15.91
N THR A 30 -0.67 39.44 15.63
CA THR A 30 -0.66 38.51 14.49
C THR A 30 -1.61 37.35 14.76
N LYS A 31 -2.46 37.02 13.77
CA LYS A 31 -3.38 35.88 13.85
C LYS A 31 -3.01 34.84 12.81
N VAL A 32 -2.95 33.58 13.24
CA VAL A 32 -2.65 32.43 12.37
C VAL A 32 -3.74 31.39 12.59
N GLU A 33 -4.30 30.88 11.51
CA GLU A 33 -5.30 29.82 11.56
C GLU A 33 -5.22 28.88 10.35
N ALA A 34 -5.71 27.66 10.53
CA ALA A 34 -6.01 26.74 9.45
C ALA A 34 -7.53 26.63 9.35
N ARG A 35 -8.12 27.25 8.33
CA ARG A 35 -9.57 27.24 8.13
C ARG A 35 -9.99 25.97 7.41
N ALA A 36 -10.78 25.12 8.05
CA ALA A 36 -11.32 23.92 7.41
C ALA A 36 -12.33 24.29 6.31
N ILE A 37 -12.35 23.53 5.22
CA ILE A 37 -13.42 23.63 4.22
C ILE A 37 -14.68 22.86 4.63
N GLN A 38 -14.63 22.16 5.76
CA GLN A 38 -15.74 21.42 6.34
C GLN A 38 -16.21 22.11 7.63
N ASN A 39 -17.51 22.37 7.72
CA ASN A 39 -18.17 22.97 8.87
C ASN A 39 -18.38 21.95 9.99
N ALA A 40 -18.73 22.42 11.20
CA ALA A 40 -18.93 21.57 12.37
C ALA A 40 -20.08 20.56 12.20
N ASP A 41 -21.08 20.88 11.38
CA ASP A 41 -22.19 20.01 10.99
C ASP A 41 -21.83 19.00 9.88
N LYS A 42 -20.55 18.94 9.48
CA LYS A 42 -19.98 18.13 8.41
C LYS A 42 -20.34 18.57 6.98
N SER A 43 -21.09 19.66 6.80
CA SER A 43 -21.27 20.28 5.48
C SER A 43 -19.96 20.91 4.98
N TYR A 44 -19.84 21.15 3.68
CA TYR A 44 -18.68 21.84 3.10
C TYR A 44 -19.00 23.30 2.82
N VAL A 45 -17.98 24.16 2.88
CA VAL A 45 -18.05 25.54 2.37
C VAL A 45 -18.48 25.51 0.91
N ALA A 46 -19.42 26.38 0.54
CA ALA A 46 -19.92 26.46 -0.83
C ALA A 46 -18.78 26.78 -1.81
N ALA A 47 -18.69 26.00 -2.89
CA ALA A 47 -17.73 26.26 -3.97
C ALA A 47 -18.13 27.51 -4.76
N ASP A 48 -17.14 28.31 -5.17
CA ASP A 48 -17.36 29.41 -6.09
C ASP A 48 -17.71 28.85 -7.49
N PRO A 49 -18.90 29.16 -8.05
CA PRO A 49 -19.33 28.60 -9.32
C PRO A 49 -18.45 29.02 -10.51
N SER A 50 -17.73 30.14 -10.42
CA SER A 50 -16.84 30.61 -11.48
C SER A 50 -15.64 29.68 -11.70
N VAL A 51 -15.15 29.04 -10.64
CA VAL A 51 -14.01 28.12 -10.71
C VAL A 51 -14.39 26.88 -11.50
N SER A 52 -15.50 26.22 -11.15
CA SER A 52 -15.98 25.03 -11.85
C SER A 52 -16.27 25.29 -13.32
N ALA A 53 -16.84 26.47 -13.64
CA ALA A 53 -17.07 26.87 -15.03
C ALA A 53 -15.76 27.09 -15.80
N ALA A 54 -14.76 27.71 -15.16
CA ALA A 54 -13.48 28.02 -15.79
C ALA A 54 -12.64 26.78 -16.15
N ILE A 55 -12.84 25.65 -15.46
CA ILE A 55 -12.10 24.40 -15.70
C ILE A 55 -12.96 23.26 -16.25
N ALA A 56 -14.18 23.55 -16.69
CA ALA A 56 -15.16 22.52 -17.06
C ALA A 56 -14.65 21.61 -18.19
N ALA A 57 -13.95 22.18 -19.17
CA ALA A 57 -13.40 21.46 -20.31
C ALA A 57 -12.29 20.49 -19.86
N GLU A 58 -11.33 20.96 -19.06
CA GLU A 58 -10.23 20.15 -18.51
C GLU A 58 -10.75 19.06 -17.57
N HIS A 59 -11.77 19.37 -16.77
CA HIS A 59 -12.41 18.39 -15.89
C HIS A 59 -13.05 17.26 -16.68
N GLN A 60 -13.83 17.59 -17.72
CA GLN A 60 -14.46 16.58 -18.57
C GLN A 60 -13.41 15.77 -19.35
N ALA A 61 -12.41 16.44 -19.93
CA ALA A 61 -11.31 15.76 -20.63
C ALA A 61 -10.54 14.81 -19.69
N THR A 62 -10.36 15.18 -18.43
CA THR A 62 -9.74 14.31 -17.42
C THR A 62 -10.63 13.11 -17.12
N ILE A 63 -11.94 13.29 -16.94
CA ILE A 63 -12.90 12.19 -16.74
C ILE A 63 -12.85 11.21 -17.91
N ASP A 64 -12.88 11.72 -19.14
CA ASP A 64 -12.87 10.91 -20.35
C ASP A 64 -11.55 10.14 -20.47
N TYR A 65 -10.42 10.80 -20.21
CA TYR A 65 -9.10 10.17 -20.18
C TYR A 65 -9.04 9.04 -19.15
N VAL A 66 -9.39 9.30 -17.88
CA VAL A 66 -9.27 8.29 -16.83
C VAL A 66 -10.27 7.13 -16.98
N LYS A 67 -11.35 7.32 -17.75
CA LYS A 67 -12.30 6.28 -18.15
C LYS A 67 -11.85 5.46 -19.36
N THR A 68 -10.72 5.77 -19.98
CA THR A 68 -10.17 5.00 -21.10
C THR A 68 -10.00 3.53 -20.68
N PRO A 69 -10.67 2.57 -21.37
CA PRO A 69 -10.56 1.16 -21.04
C PRO A 69 -9.13 0.64 -21.24
N ILE A 70 -8.70 -0.23 -20.32
CA ILE A 70 -7.37 -0.86 -20.38
C ILE A 70 -7.44 -2.39 -20.30
N GLY A 71 -8.55 -2.97 -19.84
CA GLY A 71 -8.76 -4.42 -19.77
C GLY A 71 -10.01 -4.81 -18.99
N SER A 72 -10.06 -6.05 -18.51
CA SER A 72 -11.10 -6.57 -17.62
C SER A 72 -10.55 -7.49 -16.54
N THR A 73 -11.33 -7.74 -15.48
CA THR A 73 -11.05 -8.72 -14.42
C THR A 73 -12.30 -9.53 -14.07
N ASP A 74 -12.15 -10.81 -13.72
CA ASP A 74 -13.23 -11.65 -13.20
C ASP A 74 -13.43 -11.56 -11.67
N PHE A 75 -12.55 -10.84 -10.98
CA PHE A 75 -12.52 -10.76 -9.52
C PHE A 75 -12.34 -9.31 -9.04
N ARG A 76 -12.74 -9.07 -7.80
CA ARG A 76 -12.57 -7.78 -7.12
C ARG A 76 -11.16 -7.69 -6.56
N MET A 77 -10.45 -6.61 -6.87
CA MET A 77 -9.10 -6.33 -6.38
C MET A 77 -9.20 -5.32 -5.23
N THR A 78 -8.81 -5.73 -4.02
CA THR A 78 -8.95 -4.90 -2.82
C THR A 78 -7.75 -4.93 -1.89
N THR A 79 -7.74 -4.00 -0.93
CA THR A 79 -6.80 -4.01 0.20
C THR A 79 -7.50 -4.12 1.57
N TYR A 80 -8.81 -4.40 1.60
CA TYR A 80 -9.58 -4.52 2.85
C TYR A 80 -9.00 -5.54 3.83
N PHE A 81 -8.41 -6.62 3.30
CA PHE A 81 -7.86 -7.72 4.06
C PHE A 81 -6.36 -7.92 3.78
N ALA A 82 -5.68 -6.90 3.26
CA ALA A 82 -4.26 -6.99 2.92
C ALA A 82 -3.38 -7.31 4.13
N ASP A 83 -3.72 -6.78 5.32
CA ASP A 83 -3.02 -7.07 6.58
C ASP A 83 -3.22 -8.51 7.08
N VAL A 84 -4.09 -9.30 6.44
CA VAL A 84 -4.40 -10.70 6.81
C VAL A 84 -4.29 -11.67 5.62
N GLY A 85 -3.57 -11.27 4.55
CA GLY A 85 -3.16 -12.17 3.47
C GLY A 85 -3.88 -12.00 2.13
N ASP A 86 -4.80 -11.03 1.99
CA ASP A 86 -5.35 -10.66 0.67
C ASP A 86 -4.27 -9.96 -0.17
N VAL A 87 -4.04 -10.47 -1.37
CA VAL A 87 -3.09 -9.91 -2.35
C VAL A 87 -3.77 -9.45 -3.62
N SER A 88 -5.11 -9.48 -3.68
CA SER A 88 -5.88 -9.27 -4.91
C SER A 88 -5.60 -7.94 -5.62
N ALA A 89 -5.34 -6.85 -4.90
CA ALA A 89 -4.91 -5.57 -5.47
C ALA A 89 -3.38 -5.41 -5.64
N ILE A 90 -2.59 -6.24 -4.95
CA ILE A 90 -1.12 -6.13 -4.90
C ILE A 90 -0.49 -6.97 -6.01
N GLU A 91 -1.04 -8.15 -6.27
CA GLU A 91 -0.42 -9.15 -7.13
C GLU A 91 -0.28 -8.67 -8.57
N ILE A 92 -1.30 -8.04 -9.14
CA ILE A 92 -1.24 -7.49 -10.49
C ILE A 92 -0.14 -6.42 -10.65
N VAL A 93 0.08 -5.61 -9.60
CA VAL A 93 1.14 -4.60 -9.58
C VAL A 93 2.51 -5.27 -9.58
N ASN A 94 2.68 -6.25 -8.70
CA ASN A 94 3.92 -7.01 -8.59
C ASN A 94 4.25 -7.75 -9.89
N GLN A 95 3.26 -8.34 -10.55
CA GLN A 95 3.44 -9.00 -11.84
C GLN A 95 3.87 -8.02 -12.94
N ALA A 96 3.23 -6.85 -13.01
CA ALA A 96 3.59 -5.83 -13.99
C ALA A 96 5.04 -5.34 -13.80
N GLN A 97 5.44 -5.04 -12.56
CA GLN A 97 6.79 -4.62 -12.22
C GLN A 97 7.82 -5.72 -12.50
N ALA A 98 7.56 -6.95 -12.06
CA ALA A 98 8.47 -8.09 -12.27
C ALA A 98 8.67 -8.39 -13.75
N GLN A 99 7.58 -8.41 -14.54
CA GLN A 99 7.66 -8.64 -15.99
C GLN A 99 8.45 -7.54 -16.69
N TYR A 100 8.16 -6.27 -16.38
CA TYR A 100 8.85 -5.13 -16.96
C TYR A 100 10.35 -5.15 -16.69
N VAL A 101 10.75 -5.41 -15.44
CA VAL A 101 12.16 -5.53 -15.06
C VAL A 101 12.82 -6.74 -15.71
N SER A 102 12.13 -7.88 -15.77
CA SER A 102 12.65 -9.10 -16.42
C SER A 102 12.91 -8.89 -17.90
N ASP A 103 11.97 -8.25 -18.62
CA ASP A 103 12.11 -7.92 -20.04
C ASP A 103 13.28 -6.97 -20.26
N TYR A 104 13.44 -5.95 -19.42
CA TYR A 104 14.56 -5.02 -19.51
C TYR A 104 15.91 -5.70 -19.28
N ILE A 105 16.01 -6.56 -18.25
CA ILE A 105 17.25 -7.30 -17.95
C ILE A 105 17.62 -8.22 -19.12
N ALA A 106 16.66 -8.97 -19.65
CA ALA A 106 16.91 -9.89 -20.76
C ALA A 106 17.43 -9.15 -22.01
N ALA A 107 16.93 -7.95 -22.28
CA ALA A 107 17.32 -7.16 -23.44
C ALA A 107 18.61 -6.36 -23.23
N ASN A 108 18.89 -5.87 -22.01
CA ASN A 108 19.90 -4.82 -21.81
C ASN A 108 20.96 -5.15 -20.75
N LEU A 109 20.72 -6.11 -19.86
CA LEU A 109 21.61 -6.43 -18.73
C LEU A 109 21.92 -7.93 -18.63
N PRO A 110 22.56 -8.53 -19.65
CA PRO A 110 22.82 -9.97 -19.70
C PRO A 110 23.66 -10.50 -18.53
N GLN A 111 24.45 -9.65 -17.86
CA GLN A 111 25.19 -10.01 -16.64
C GLN A 111 24.29 -10.38 -15.45
N TYR A 112 23.00 -10.05 -15.52
CA TYR A 112 21.99 -10.41 -14.53
C TYR A 112 21.02 -11.49 -15.03
N ALA A 113 21.24 -12.03 -16.23
CA ALA A 113 20.43 -13.12 -16.76
C ALA A 113 20.47 -14.33 -15.81
N GLY A 114 19.31 -14.97 -15.61
CA GLY A 114 19.16 -16.14 -14.74
C GLY A 114 19.03 -15.84 -13.25
N ILE A 115 19.24 -14.59 -12.80
CA ILE A 115 18.92 -14.20 -11.43
C ILE A 115 17.39 -14.09 -11.30
N PRO A 116 16.75 -14.70 -10.28
CA PRO A 116 15.31 -14.56 -10.09
C PRO A 116 14.87 -13.11 -9.89
N VAL A 117 13.79 -12.72 -10.57
CA VAL A 117 13.15 -11.41 -10.41
C VAL A 117 11.86 -11.58 -9.60
N LEU A 118 11.81 -10.95 -8.45
CA LEU A 118 10.63 -10.79 -7.61
C LEU A 118 10.14 -9.34 -7.69
N SER A 119 8.97 -9.05 -7.16
CA SER A 119 8.47 -7.69 -6.98
C SER A 119 7.87 -7.48 -5.61
N VAL A 120 7.93 -6.24 -5.14
CA VAL A 120 7.30 -5.76 -3.91
C VAL A 120 6.39 -4.58 -4.20
N SER A 121 5.22 -4.58 -3.56
CA SER A 121 4.33 -3.43 -3.47
C SER A 121 3.60 -3.45 -2.14
N ALA A 122 3.28 -2.28 -1.63
CA ALA A 122 2.54 -2.13 -0.38
C ALA A 122 1.05 -1.86 -0.66
N PRO A 123 0.13 -2.22 0.26
CA PRO A 123 -1.25 -1.76 0.20
C PRO A 123 -1.30 -0.26 0.56
N PHE A 124 -1.10 0.62 -0.42
CA PHE A 124 -0.96 2.06 -0.19
C PHE A 124 -2.17 2.71 0.50
N LYS A 125 -3.36 2.14 0.27
CA LYS A 125 -4.60 2.46 0.97
C LYS A 125 -4.96 1.30 1.89
N SER A 126 -4.74 1.44 3.19
CA SER A 126 -4.91 0.37 4.20
C SER A 126 -5.73 0.84 5.41
N GLY A 127 -6.71 1.73 5.19
CA GLY A 127 -7.64 2.20 6.20
C GLY A 127 -7.15 3.34 7.11
N PHE A 128 -6.02 3.99 6.81
CA PHE A 128 -5.49 5.09 7.62
C PHE A 128 -6.48 6.27 7.69
N GLY A 129 -7.06 6.62 6.54
CA GLY A 129 -8.10 7.63 6.38
C GLY A 129 -9.50 7.19 6.82
N GLY A 130 -9.71 5.91 7.17
CA GLY A 130 -11.00 5.34 7.54
C GLY A 130 -11.50 4.26 6.57
N GLY A 131 -12.78 3.88 6.70
CA GLY A 131 -13.40 2.78 5.94
C GLY A 131 -13.44 2.96 4.42
N THR A 132 -13.22 4.19 3.93
CA THR A 132 -13.16 4.50 2.49
C THR A 132 -11.72 4.59 1.97
N ASP A 133 -10.71 4.41 2.82
CA ASP A 133 -9.29 4.49 2.48
C ASP A 133 -8.70 3.11 2.19
N PHE A 134 -9.35 2.38 1.28
CA PHE A 134 -8.90 1.10 0.74
C PHE A 134 -8.95 1.14 -0.78
N THR A 135 -8.04 0.42 -1.43
CA THR A 135 -8.15 0.16 -2.88
C THR A 135 -9.34 -0.76 -3.10
N ASP A 136 -10.17 -0.44 -4.08
CA ASP A 136 -11.40 -1.16 -4.34
C ASP A 136 -11.79 -1.09 -5.82
N VAL A 137 -11.33 -2.08 -6.58
CA VAL A 137 -11.64 -2.24 -8.00
C VAL A 137 -12.58 -3.42 -8.18
N SER A 138 -13.82 -3.14 -8.55
CA SER A 138 -14.84 -4.13 -8.89
C SER A 138 -14.41 -5.04 -10.04
N ALA A 139 -14.93 -6.27 -10.04
CA ALA A 139 -14.88 -7.14 -11.20
C ALA A 139 -15.57 -6.48 -12.42
N GLY A 140 -15.15 -6.82 -13.63
CA GLY A 140 -15.65 -6.26 -14.89
C GLY A 140 -14.61 -5.43 -15.62
N ASN A 141 -15.06 -4.36 -16.29
CA ASN A 141 -14.20 -3.49 -17.09
C ASN A 141 -13.26 -2.66 -16.20
N VAL A 142 -12.01 -2.57 -16.63
CA VAL A 142 -10.94 -1.83 -15.97
C VAL A 142 -10.51 -0.68 -16.88
N ALA A 143 -10.38 0.51 -16.30
CA ALA A 143 -9.90 1.72 -16.97
C ALA A 143 -8.71 2.34 -16.22
N ILE A 144 -8.15 3.43 -16.77
CA ILE A 144 -6.98 4.13 -16.21
C ILE A 144 -7.19 4.54 -14.75
N ASN A 145 -8.40 4.97 -14.36
CA ASN A 145 -8.73 5.32 -12.98
C ASN A 145 -8.53 4.14 -12.01
N ASN A 146 -8.81 2.90 -12.43
CA ASN A 146 -8.59 1.72 -11.59
C ASN A 146 -7.09 1.48 -11.37
N ALA A 147 -6.26 1.67 -12.40
CA ALA A 147 -4.81 1.59 -12.24
C ALA A 147 -4.27 2.66 -11.28
N ALA A 148 -4.90 3.83 -11.22
CA ALA A 148 -4.56 4.87 -10.23
C ALA A 148 -4.96 4.50 -8.79
N ASP A 149 -6.00 3.69 -8.60
CA ASP A 149 -6.39 3.17 -7.29
C ASP A 149 -5.53 1.99 -6.83
N LEU A 150 -5.05 1.17 -7.78
CA LEU A 150 -4.08 0.09 -7.53
C LEU A 150 -2.67 0.62 -7.22
N TYR A 151 -2.23 1.70 -7.89
CA TYR A 151 -0.96 2.37 -7.62
C TYR A 151 -1.13 3.89 -7.48
N LEU A 152 -1.24 4.33 -6.22
CA LEU A 152 -1.56 5.71 -5.84
C LEU A 152 -0.44 6.71 -6.16
N TYR A 153 0.82 6.32 -5.93
CA TYR A 153 1.94 7.25 -5.94
C TYR A 153 2.57 7.41 -7.35
N PRO A 154 3.07 8.61 -7.70
CA PRO A 154 3.74 8.85 -8.99
C PRO A 154 5.20 8.38 -8.96
N ASN A 155 5.46 7.16 -8.45
CA ASN A 155 6.81 6.60 -8.39
C ASN A 155 7.19 5.90 -9.70
N THR A 156 8.47 5.95 -10.07
CA THR A 156 9.01 5.18 -11.20
C THR A 156 9.52 3.80 -10.77
N VAL A 157 9.60 2.86 -11.72
CA VAL A 157 10.06 1.48 -11.46
C VAL A 157 11.57 1.44 -11.28
N TYR A 158 12.04 0.89 -10.17
CA TYR A 158 13.47 0.62 -9.94
C TYR A 158 13.66 -0.88 -9.76
N ALA A 159 14.84 -1.40 -10.10
CA ALA A 159 15.26 -2.75 -9.77
C ALA A 159 16.54 -2.72 -8.94
N VAL A 160 16.53 -3.47 -7.83
CA VAL A 160 17.69 -3.62 -6.95
C VAL A 160 18.17 -5.07 -6.95
N LYS A 161 19.48 -5.27 -6.88
CA LYS A 161 20.08 -6.60 -6.65
C LYS A 161 20.36 -6.77 -5.17
N VAL A 162 19.79 -7.82 -4.58
CA VAL A 162 19.86 -8.10 -3.14
C VAL A 162 20.28 -9.54 -2.90
N THR A 163 20.78 -9.82 -1.69
CA THR A 163 21.02 -11.18 -1.20
C THR A 163 19.78 -11.73 -0.49
N GLY A 164 19.75 -13.04 -0.20
CA GLY A 164 18.70 -13.63 0.64
C GLY A 164 18.64 -13.02 2.04
N ALA A 165 19.79 -12.67 2.63
CA ALA A 165 19.85 -11.96 3.91
C ALA A 165 19.20 -10.57 3.83
N ASP A 166 19.48 -9.82 2.76
CA ASP A 166 18.89 -8.51 2.52
C ASP A 166 17.37 -8.62 2.34
N LEU A 167 16.91 -9.61 1.57
CA LEU A 167 15.49 -9.86 1.38
C LEU A 167 14.79 -10.22 2.69
N LYS A 168 15.43 -11.03 3.55
CA LYS A 168 14.90 -11.31 4.88
C LYS A 168 14.83 -10.04 5.72
N GLY A 169 15.88 -9.22 5.77
CA GLY A 169 15.90 -7.95 6.49
C GLY A 169 14.84 -6.95 5.99
N TRP A 170 14.59 -6.94 4.69
CA TRP A 170 13.49 -6.20 4.07
C TRP A 170 12.14 -6.65 4.63
N LEU A 171 11.85 -7.96 4.60
CA LEU A 171 10.59 -8.52 5.06
C LEU A 171 10.41 -8.34 6.59
N GLU A 172 11.47 -8.43 7.38
CA GLU A 172 11.44 -8.12 8.82
C GLU A 172 11.06 -6.65 9.07
N THR A 173 11.56 -5.73 8.23
CA THR A 173 11.20 -4.31 8.30
C THR A 173 9.73 -4.10 7.95
N ALA A 174 9.25 -4.72 6.87
CA ALA A 174 7.83 -4.68 6.50
C ALA A 174 6.93 -5.28 7.61
N ALA A 175 7.38 -6.36 8.26
CA ALA A 175 6.65 -7.02 9.33
C ALA A 175 6.45 -6.17 10.59
N GLN A 176 7.10 -4.99 10.72
CA GLN A 176 6.77 -3.99 11.74
C GLN A 176 5.31 -3.51 11.67
N ARG A 177 4.63 -3.77 10.54
CA ARG A 177 3.18 -3.61 10.39
C ARG A 177 2.37 -4.28 11.49
N PHE A 178 2.89 -5.32 12.12
CA PHE A 178 2.18 -6.09 13.13
C PHE A 178 2.70 -5.83 14.56
N ASN A 179 1.80 -5.84 15.55
CA ASN A 179 2.19 -5.92 16.95
C ASN A 179 2.66 -7.33 17.29
N GLN A 180 3.44 -7.47 18.36
CA GLN A 180 3.74 -8.79 18.91
C GLN A 180 2.49 -9.32 19.64
N ILE A 181 2.09 -10.54 19.33
CA ILE A 181 0.94 -11.23 19.93
C ILE A 181 1.45 -12.18 21.01
N ASP A 182 0.92 -12.04 22.22
CA ASP A 182 1.12 -13.00 23.31
C ASP A 182 0.06 -14.10 23.21
N PRO A 183 0.41 -15.36 22.88
CA PRO A 183 -0.56 -16.44 22.75
C PRO A 183 -1.32 -16.76 24.03
N THR A 184 -0.75 -16.43 25.20
CA THR A 184 -1.32 -16.75 26.52
C THR A 184 -2.26 -15.68 27.05
N LYS A 185 -2.19 -14.47 26.49
CA LYS A 185 -3.01 -13.34 26.92
C LYS A 185 -4.47 -13.54 26.54
N THR A 186 -5.35 -13.49 27.53
CA THR A 186 -6.80 -13.73 27.38
C THR A 186 -7.58 -12.50 26.91
N THR A 187 -7.01 -11.31 27.07
CA THR A 187 -7.62 -10.05 26.59
C THR A 187 -7.38 -9.87 25.10
N ALA A 188 -8.25 -9.11 24.44
CA ALA A 188 -8.11 -8.81 23.01
C ALA A 188 -6.80 -8.07 22.71
N GLN A 189 -6.18 -8.40 21.59
CA GLN A 189 -4.91 -7.85 21.12
C GLN A 189 -5.09 -7.28 19.72
N ALA A 190 -4.54 -6.10 19.44
CA ALA A 190 -4.55 -5.54 18.09
C ALA A 190 -3.43 -6.18 17.26
N LEU A 191 -3.76 -6.76 16.10
CA LEU A 191 -2.79 -7.32 15.15
C LEU A 191 -1.92 -6.24 14.53
N VAL A 192 -2.56 -5.15 14.07
CA VAL A 192 -1.90 -4.09 13.29
C VAL A 192 -1.34 -3.01 14.22
N SER A 193 -0.09 -2.63 14.00
CA SER A 193 0.62 -1.58 14.74
C SER A 193 0.31 -0.18 14.18
N ASN A 194 0.98 0.86 14.70
CA ASN A 194 0.95 2.20 14.11
C ASN A 194 1.92 2.38 12.93
N TYR A 195 2.63 1.31 12.52
CA TYR A 195 3.56 1.36 11.40
C TYR A 195 2.79 1.60 10.08
N PRO A 196 3.20 2.60 9.27
CA PRO A 196 2.42 3.00 8.10
C PRO A 196 2.22 1.86 7.08
N GLY A 197 1.01 1.72 6.55
CA GLY A 197 0.65 0.65 5.60
C GLY A 197 1.47 0.68 4.30
N TYR A 198 1.88 1.87 3.84
CA TYR A 198 2.77 2.01 2.68
C TYR A 198 4.20 1.48 2.92
N ASN A 199 4.54 1.07 4.15
CA ASN A 199 5.77 0.36 4.47
C ASN A 199 5.56 -1.16 4.67
N PHE A 200 4.34 -1.68 4.53
CA PHE A 200 4.11 -3.11 4.51
C PHE A 200 4.29 -3.64 3.08
N ASP A 201 5.55 -3.75 2.66
CA ASP A 201 5.89 -4.29 1.35
C ASP A 201 5.56 -5.79 1.29
N VAL A 202 4.74 -6.18 0.32
CA VAL A 202 4.30 -7.55 0.10
C VAL A 202 4.88 -8.06 -1.21
N ILE A 203 5.52 -9.22 -1.14
CA ILE A 203 5.89 -10.01 -2.33
C ILE A 203 4.73 -10.95 -2.64
N SER A 204 4.34 -11.02 -3.90
CA SER A 204 3.34 -11.98 -4.39
C SER A 204 3.86 -12.64 -5.67
N SER A 205 4.00 -13.96 -5.61
CA SER A 205 4.46 -14.83 -6.69
C SER A 205 4.18 -16.28 -6.30
N LYS A 206 3.61 -17.06 -7.23
CA LYS A 206 3.44 -18.51 -7.09
C LYS A 206 4.71 -19.28 -6.70
N ASP A 207 5.88 -18.73 -7.01
CA ASP A 207 7.18 -19.38 -6.78
C ASP A 207 7.81 -18.94 -5.45
N PHE A 208 7.22 -18.02 -4.69
CA PHE A 208 7.80 -17.49 -3.46
C PHE A 208 6.88 -17.73 -2.27
N SER A 209 7.44 -18.11 -1.12
CA SER A 209 6.67 -18.27 0.12
C SER A 209 7.47 -17.89 1.36
N TYR A 210 6.82 -17.29 2.36
CA TYR A 210 7.38 -17.06 3.69
C TYR A 210 6.27 -17.03 4.75
N GLU A 211 6.67 -17.04 6.02
CA GLU A 211 5.77 -16.88 7.15
C GLU A 211 6.16 -15.68 8.00
N ILE A 212 5.16 -15.04 8.60
CA ILE A 212 5.34 -13.99 9.60
C ILE A 212 4.88 -14.53 10.96
N ASP A 213 5.82 -14.75 11.87
CA ASP A 213 5.53 -15.15 13.24
C ASP A 213 5.32 -13.92 14.13
N VAL A 214 4.06 -13.52 14.29
CA VAL A 214 3.69 -12.37 15.14
C VAL A 214 3.89 -12.62 16.63
N THR A 215 4.23 -13.85 17.07
CA THR A 215 4.60 -14.10 18.47
C THR A 215 6.03 -13.67 18.78
N GLN A 216 6.85 -13.49 17.75
CA GLN A 216 8.26 -13.09 17.89
C GLN A 216 8.43 -11.57 17.94
N PRO A 217 9.48 -11.08 18.62
CA PRO A 217 9.83 -9.66 18.57
C PRO A 217 10.16 -9.20 17.15
N VAL A 218 10.00 -7.91 16.89
CA VAL A 218 10.42 -7.27 15.63
C VAL A 218 11.88 -7.65 15.31
N GLY A 219 12.15 -8.02 14.05
CA GLY A 219 13.46 -8.46 13.59
C GLY A 219 13.68 -9.98 13.61
N SER A 220 12.75 -10.75 14.19
CA SER A 220 12.83 -12.21 14.29
C SER A 220 11.53 -12.91 13.85
N ARG A 221 10.73 -12.29 12.98
CA ARG A 221 9.40 -12.77 12.60
C ARG A 221 9.38 -13.61 11.33
N ILE A 222 10.31 -13.39 10.40
CA ILE A 222 10.29 -14.03 9.09
C ILE A 222 10.86 -15.45 9.16
N LYS A 223 10.01 -16.42 8.83
CA LYS A 223 10.31 -17.86 8.81
C LYS A 223 10.04 -18.45 7.42
N ASN A 224 10.60 -19.64 7.18
CA ASN A 224 10.25 -20.49 6.04
C ASN A 224 10.33 -19.78 4.67
N LEU A 225 11.29 -18.86 4.51
CA LEU A 225 11.56 -18.14 3.27
C LEU A 225 12.04 -19.11 2.18
N SER A 226 11.24 -19.27 1.12
CA SER A 226 11.46 -20.27 0.07
C SER A 226 11.17 -19.70 -1.31
N TYR A 227 11.97 -20.11 -2.29
CA TYR A 227 11.79 -19.83 -3.71
C TYR A 227 11.81 -21.14 -4.49
N LYS A 228 10.78 -21.39 -5.29
CA LYS A 228 10.53 -22.64 -6.04
C LYS A 228 10.67 -23.89 -5.15
N GLY A 229 10.13 -23.80 -3.94
CA GLY A 229 10.16 -24.88 -2.95
C GLY A 229 11.51 -25.08 -2.25
N THR A 230 12.55 -24.32 -2.61
CA THR A 230 13.87 -24.41 -1.98
C THR A 230 14.07 -23.25 -1.00
N PRO A 231 14.57 -23.49 0.22
CA PRO A 231 14.93 -22.41 1.14
C PRO A 231 15.87 -21.39 0.48
N VAL A 232 15.56 -20.10 0.66
CA VAL A 232 16.42 -19.03 0.13
C VAL A 232 17.70 -18.96 0.95
N ALA A 233 18.84 -19.21 0.30
CA ALA A 233 20.15 -19.10 0.96
C ALA A 233 20.51 -17.65 1.25
N SER A 234 21.27 -17.42 2.33
CA SER A 234 21.62 -16.07 2.80
C SER A 234 22.35 -15.23 1.74
N ASP A 235 23.16 -15.86 0.91
CA ASP A 235 23.96 -15.26 -0.16
C ASP A 235 23.31 -15.36 -1.55
N GLN A 236 22.13 -15.98 -1.65
CA GLN A 236 21.43 -16.12 -2.92
C GLN A 236 21.14 -14.76 -3.54
N ALA A 237 21.62 -14.55 -4.76
CA ALA A 237 21.32 -13.33 -5.51
C ALA A 237 19.87 -13.34 -5.98
N LEU A 238 19.19 -12.23 -5.76
CA LEU A 238 17.81 -11.97 -6.16
C LEU A 238 17.74 -10.56 -6.73
N ILE A 239 16.80 -10.33 -7.64
CA ILE A 239 16.44 -9.00 -8.12
C ILE A 239 15.04 -8.70 -7.62
N VAL A 240 14.85 -7.52 -7.05
CA VAL A 240 13.54 -7.04 -6.59
C VAL A 240 13.18 -5.82 -7.43
N ALA A 241 12.13 -5.97 -8.23
CA ALA A 241 11.41 -4.84 -8.82
C ALA A 241 10.64 -4.10 -7.72
N THR A 242 10.88 -2.80 -7.64
CA THR A 242 10.33 -1.91 -6.61
C THR A 242 10.14 -0.52 -7.21
N ASN A 243 10.14 0.51 -6.38
CA ASN A 243 9.98 1.89 -6.78
C ASN A 243 11.15 2.79 -6.35
N ASN A 244 11.25 3.95 -6.99
CA ASN A 244 12.32 4.92 -6.73
C ASN A 244 12.37 5.43 -5.27
N TYR A 245 11.22 5.53 -4.58
CA TYR A 245 11.17 5.91 -3.17
C TYR A 245 11.88 4.88 -2.30
N ARG A 246 11.52 3.60 -2.44
CA ARG A 246 12.07 2.51 -1.64
C ARG A 246 13.54 2.25 -1.96
N ALA A 247 13.90 2.22 -3.25
CA ALA A 247 15.27 1.96 -3.68
C ALA A 247 16.27 3.05 -3.25
N SER A 248 15.78 4.25 -2.92
CA SER A 248 16.61 5.42 -2.56
C SER A 248 16.55 5.80 -1.07
N GLY A 249 16.13 4.89 -0.20
CA GLY A 249 16.17 5.05 1.27
C GLY A 249 14.81 5.25 1.93
N GLY A 250 13.73 5.32 1.15
CA GLY A 250 12.37 5.46 1.66
C GLY A 250 12.01 4.38 2.67
N GLY A 251 11.39 4.80 3.78
CA GLY A 251 10.99 3.92 4.89
C GLY A 251 12.14 3.32 5.71
N ASN A 252 13.40 3.70 5.44
CA ASN A 252 14.60 3.22 6.12
C ASN A 252 14.78 1.69 6.06
N PHE A 253 14.52 1.10 4.89
CA PHE A 253 14.74 -0.33 4.66
C PHE A 253 16.24 -0.64 4.57
N PRO A 254 16.76 -1.62 5.33
CA PRO A 254 18.20 -1.87 5.42
C PRO A 254 18.86 -2.11 4.05
N GLY A 255 19.91 -1.34 3.78
CA GLY A 255 20.74 -1.49 2.56
C GLY A 255 20.11 -0.97 1.26
N LEU A 256 18.97 -0.26 1.32
CA LEU A 256 18.33 0.36 0.15
C LEU A 256 18.59 1.87 0.09
N ASP A 257 19.84 2.28 0.12
CA ASP A 257 20.27 3.70 0.07
C ASP A 257 20.63 4.17 -1.36
N GLY A 258 20.17 3.43 -2.38
CA GLY A 258 20.52 3.64 -3.78
C GLY A 258 21.67 2.76 -4.27
N SER A 259 22.58 2.31 -3.39
CA SER A 259 23.80 1.57 -3.77
C SER A 259 23.53 0.21 -4.43
N LYS A 260 22.37 -0.40 -4.18
CA LYS A 260 21.95 -1.70 -4.74
C LYS A 260 21.17 -1.59 -6.05
N THR A 261 20.92 -0.38 -6.54
CA THR A 261 20.14 -0.15 -7.76
C THR A 261 20.92 -0.64 -8.98
N ILE A 262 20.32 -1.57 -9.72
CA ILE A 262 20.87 -2.07 -10.99
C ILE A 262 20.14 -1.51 -12.20
N TYR A 263 18.92 -0.99 -12.00
CA TYR A 263 18.15 -0.29 -13.02
C TYR A 263 17.23 0.75 -12.38
N ALA A 264 17.32 1.99 -12.87
CA ALA A 264 16.48 3.11 -12.49
C ALA A 264 15.66 3.53 -13.71
N SER A 265 14.43 3.02 -13.85
CA SER A 265 13.58 3.35 -14.99
C SER A 265 13.04 4.79 -14.89
N PRO A 266 12.92 5.51 -16.02
CA PRO A 266 12.13 6.74 -16.07
C PRO A 266 10.62 6.49 -16.06
N ASP A 267 10.17 5.24 -16.28
CA ASP A 267 8.75 4.93 -16.46
C ASP A 267 8.03 4.83 -15.11
N ALA A 268 6.85 5.47 -15.02
CA ALA A 268 6.02 5.42 -13.84
C ALA A 268 5.44 4.00 -13.63
N ASN A 269 5.35 3.55 -12.38
CA ASN A 269 4.74 2.25 -12.04
C ASN A 269 3.32 2.12 -12.58
N ARG A 270 2.55 3.23 -12.57
CA ARG A 270 1.19 3.26 -13.11
C ARG A 270 1.16 3.00 -14.61
N ASP A 271 2.09 3.57 -15.37
CA ASP A 271 2.15 3.38 -16.83
C ASP A 271 2.59 1.96 -17.18
N VAL A 272 3.52 1.39 -16.40
CA VAL A 272 3.91 -0.03 -16.49
C VAL A 272 2.73 -0.94 -16.19
N LEU A 273 1.95 -0.66 -15.14
CA LEU A 273 0.73 -1.40 -14.80
C LEU A 273 -0.32 -1.31 -15.91
N ILE A 274 -0.60 -0.11 -16.43
CA ILE A 274 -1.55 0.10 -17.54
C ILE A 274 -1.11 -0.70 -18.77
N SER A 275 0.17 -0.64 -19.11
CA SER A 275 0.73 -1.36 -20.25
C SER A 275 0.63 -2.88 -20.07
N TYR A 276 0.89 -3.37 -18.86
CA TYR A 276 0.75 -4.79 -18.52
C TYR A 276 -0.71 -5.25 -18.65
N ILE A 277 -1.66 -4.52 -18.08
CA ILE A 277 -3.10 -4.84 -18.17
C ILE A 277 -3.56 -4.83 -19.63
N LYS A 278 -3.15 -3.85 -20.43
CA LYS A 278 -3.45 -3.80 -21.87
C LYS A 278 -2.88 -5.00 -22.64
N LYS A 279 -1.69 -5.48 -22.25
CA LYS A 279 -1.02 -6.64 -22.86
C LYS A 279 -1.78 -7.93 -22.57
N ILE A 280 -2.15 -8.17 -21.31
CA ILE A 280 -2.84 -9.42 -20.90
C ILE A 280 -4.36 -9.38 -21.18
N LYS A 281 -4.94 -8.17 -21.29
CA LYS A 281 -6.35 -7.84 -21.58
C LYS A 281 -7.37 -8.29 -20.54
N SER A 282 -7.24 -9.51 -20.02
CA SER A 282 -8.18 -10.11 -19.07
C SER A 282 -7.41 -10.74 -17.91
N MET A 283 -7.71 -10.26 -16.70
CA MET A 283 -7.17 -10.77 -15.45
C MET A 283 -8.12 -11.81 -14.87
N THR A 284 -7.56 -12.88 -14.31
CA THR A 284 -8.33 -13.91 -13.60
C THR A 284 -7.79 -14.08 -12.19
N SER A 285 -8.67 -14.35 -11.23
CA SER A 285 -8.26 -14.57 -9.84
C SER A 285 -7.16 -15.63 -9.73
N VAL A 286 -7.29 -16.74 -10.48
CA VAL A 286 -6.34 -17.87 -10.49
C VAL A 286 -4.92 -17.46 -10.86
N THR A 287 -4.77 -16.46 -11.73
CA THR A 287 -3.46 -16.05 -12.26
C THR A 287 -2.98 -14.70 -11.73
N ASN A 288 -3.83 -13.91 -11.09
CA ASN A 288 -3.54 -12.50 -10.79
C ASN A 288 -3.99 -12.02 -9.40
N GLY A 289 -4.53 -12.88 -8.54
CA GLY A 289 -5.05 -12.41 -7.25
C GLY A 289 -5.07 -13.43 -6.10
N ILE A 290 -4.46 -14.60 -6.26
CA ILE A 290 -4.47 -15.66 -5.23
C ILE A 290 -3.09 -16.19 -4.86
N ASP A 291 -1.99 -15.66 -5.41
CA ASP A 291 -0.62 -16.09 -5.09
C ASP A 291 -0.19 -15.59 -3.72
N ARG A 292 -0.69 -16.25 -2.67
CA ARG A 292 -0.39 -15.93 -1.27
C ARG A 292 0.99 -16.39 -0.88
N SER A 293 1.99 -15.63 -1.29
CA SER A 293 3.38 -15.86 -0.91
C SER A 293 3.67 -15.66 0.56
N TRP A 294 2.71 -15.23 1.38
CA TRP A 294 2.89 -15.13 2.80
C TRP A 294 1.66 -15.54 3.59
N ARG A 295 1.89 -15.97 4.82
CA ARG A 295 0.88 -16.27 5.83
C ARG A 295 1.45 -15.98 7.21
N PHE A 296 0.58 -15.91 8.22
CA PHE A 296 1.07 -15.97 9.59
C PHE A 296 1.55 -17.38 9.94
N THR A 297 2.57 -17.48 10.78
CA THR A 297 2.90 -18.77 11.42
C THR A 297 1.71 -19.18 12.30
N LYS A 298 1.25 -20.43 12.14
CA LYS A 298 0.06 -20.91 12.85
C LYS A 298 0.27 -20.92 14.36
N VAL A 299 -0.64 -20.29 15.08
CA VAL A 299 -0.63 -20.23 16.55
C VAL A 299 -2.03 -20.11 17.11
N GLY A 300 -2.35 -20.92 18.12
CA GLY A 300 -3.57 -20.74 18.92
C GLY A 300 -3.38 -19.62 19.94
N THR A 301 -4.38 -18.75 20.08
CA THR A 301 -4.35 -17.64 21.04
C THR A 301 -5.48 -17.76 22.06
N ALA A 302 -5.20 -17.47 23.33
CA ALA A 302 -6.20 -17.52 24.40
C ALA A 302 -7.22 -16.37 24.30
N GLY A 303 -6.77 -15.19 23.86
CA GLY A 303 -7.60 -14.02 23.57
C GLY A 303 -7.78 -13.79 22.07
N GLN A 304 -8.74 -12.94 21.73
CA GLN A 304 -8.98 -12.54 20.34
C GLN A 304 -7.82 -11.70 19.80
N VAL A 305 -7.41 -11.99 18.56
CA VAL A 305 -6.54 -11.11 17.78
C VAL A 305 -7.42 -10.31 16.83
N THR A 306 -7.30 -8.98 16.87
CA THR A 306 -8.25 -8.07 16.23
C THR A 306 -7.57 -7.10 15.26
N PHE A 307 -8.27 -6.70 14.21
CA PHE A 307 -7.82 -5.66 13.28
C PHE A 307 -9.00 -4.81 12.82
N LYS A 308 -8.71 -3.71 12.12
CA LYS A 308 -9.73 -2.77 11.62
C LYS A 308 -9.80 -2.85 10.10
N SER A 309 -11.01 -2.86 9.57
CA SER A 309 -11.28 -2.78 8.12
C SER A 309 -12.65 -2.15 7.87
N ALA A 310 -13.06 -1.99 6.61
CA ALA A 310 -14.40 -1.50 6.29
C ALA A 310 -15.49 -2.50 6.72
N PRO A 311 -16.70 -2.04 7.09
CA PRO A 311 -17.77 -2.91 7.61
C PRO A 311 -18.40 -3.78 6.53
N ASN A 312 -18.95 -4.92 6.95
CA ASN A 312 -19.79 -5.86 6.20
C ASN A 312 -19.11 -6.56 5.03
N LEU A 313 -17.82 -6.92 5.17
CA LEU A 313 -17.02 -7.52 4.10
C LEU A 313 -16.57 -8.97 4.36
N VAL A 314 -17.13 -9.68 5.33
CA VAL A 314 -16.77 -11.09 5.62
C VAL A 314 -16.95 -11.99 4.39
N SER A 315 -18.05 -11.85 3.65
CA SER A 315 -18.27 -12.64 2.43
C SER A 315 -17.23 -12.36 1.35
N LEU A 316 -16.74 -11.11 1.23
CA LEU A 316 -15.65 -10.77 0.31
C LEU A 316 -14.34 -11.43 0.72
N ALA A 317 -14.02 -11.41 2.02
CA ALA A 317 -12.85 -12.10 2.55
C ALA A 317 -12.87 -13.59 2.17
N GLN A 318 -14.03 -14.25 2.35
CA GLN A 318 -14.22 -15.66 2.02
C GLN A 318 -14.05 -15.95 0.52
N THR A 319 -14.57 -15.10 -0.38
CA THR A 319 -14.39 -15.29 -1.83
C THR A 319 -12.94 -15.06 -2.27
N GLN A 320 -12.19 -14.25 -1.53
CA GLN A 320 -10.74 -14.10 -1.69
C GLN A 320 -9.96 -15.19 -0.94
N GLY A 321 -10.65 -16.17 -0.33
CA GLY A 321 -10.16 -17.31 0.41
C GLY A 321 -9.49 -16.97 1.76
N ILE A 322 -9.79 -15.82 2.33
CA ILE A 322 -9.48 -15.42 3.69
C ILE A 322 -10.63 -15.90 4.59
N ALA A 323 -10.58 -17.17 4.98
CA ALA A 323 -11.66 -17.82 5.73
C ALA A 323 -11.56 -17.63 7.26
N ASN A 324 -10.41 -17.17 7.74
CA ASN A 324 -10.08 -17.08 9.16
C ASN A 324 -10.40 -15.71 9.78
N VAL A 325 -11.33 -14.94 9.20
CA VAL A 325 -11.73 -13.63 9.72
C VAL A 325 -13.23 -13.55 10.01
N THR A 326 -13.60 -12.80 11.04
CA THR A 326 -15.00 -12.56 11.43
C THR A 326 -15.17 -11.11 11.88
N GLN A 327 -16.24 -10.43 11.43
CA GLN A 327 -16.58 -9.11 11.95
C GLN A 327 -17.20 -9.27 13.34
N ILE A 328 -16.60 -8.62 14.35
CA ILE A 328 -17.08 -8.66 15.74
C ILE A 328 -17.78 -7.37 16.16
N GLN A 329 -17.57 -6.27 15.42
CA GLN A 329 -18.21 -4.99 15.66
C GLN A 329 -18.33 -4.20 14.35
N ALA A 330 -19.52 -3.70 14.02
CA ALA A 330 -19.75 -2.97 12.76
C ALA A 330 -19.20 -1.54 12.73
N ASP A 331 -19.05 -0.92 13.90
CA ASP A 331 -18.48 0.42 14.06
C ASP A 331 -17.48 0.39 15.22
N ASP A 332 -16.23 0.78 14.96
CA ASP A 332 -15.17 0.81 15.96
C ASP A 332 -15.24 1.99 16.93
N GLY A 333 -16.22 2.87 16.77
CA GLY A 333 -16.47 4.02 17.64
C GLY A 333 -15.56 5.22 17.36
N THR A 334 -14.69 5.16 16.35
CA THR A 334 -13.79 6.28 16.00
C THR A 334 -14.45 7.32 15.10
N GLY A 335 -15.64 7.01 14.56
CA GLY A 335 -16.32 7.84 13.56
C GLY A 335 -15.63 7.86 12.19
N LYS A 336 -14.64 6.98 11.96
CA LYS A 336 -13.93 6.85 10.69
C LYS A 336 -14.55 5.83 9.73
N GLY A 337 -15.70 5.23 10.11
CA GLY A 337 -16.38 4.23 9.29
C GLY A 337 -15.63 2.89 9.21
N LEU A 338 -14.89 2.53 10.25
CA LEU A 338 -14.19 1.25 10.36
C LEU A 338 -14.99 0.29 11.26
N ALA A 339 -14.90 -0.99 10.97
CA ALA A 339 -15.36 -2.10 11.79
C ALA A 339 -14.19 -2.78 12.51
N THR A 340 -14.50 -3.52 13.58
CA THR A 340 -13.55 -4.41 14.24
C THR A 340 -13.76 -5.84 13.74
N TYR A 341 -12.69 -6.47 13.29
CA TYR A 341 -12.63 -7.87 12.90
C TYR A 341 -11.75 -8.65 13.88
N ALA A 342 -12.06 -9.93 14.07
CA ALA A 342 -11.16 -10.91 14.66
C ALA A 342 -10.53 -11.77 13.55
N VAL A 343 -9.28 -12.20 13.76
CA VAL A 343 -8.57 -13.16 12.91
C VAL A 343 -8.14 -14.36 13.74
N ASP A 344 -8.37 -15.56 13.21
CA ASP A 344 -7.90 -16.82 13.77
C ASP A 344 -6.52 -17.16 13.20
N LEU A 345 -5.48 -17.02 14.03
CA LEU A 345 -4.10 -17.29 13.64
C LEU A 345 -3.75 -18.79 13.65
N SER A 346 -4.68 -19.69 14.01
CA SER A 346 -4.42 -21.13 14.01
C SER A 346 -4.61 -21.79 12.63
N GLN A 347 -5.20 -21.07 11.67
CA GLN A 347 -5.60 -21.59 10.36
C GLN A 347 -4.55 -21.45 9.26
#